data_AF-A0A957U538-F1
#
_entry.id   AF-A0A957U538-F1
#
_cell.length_a   1.000
_cell.length_b   1.000
_cell.length_c   1.000
_cell.angle_alpha   90.00
_cell.angle_beta   90.00
_cell.angle_gamma   90.00
#
_symmetry.space_group_name_H-M   'P 1'
#
loop_
_entity.id
_entity.type
_entity.pdbx_description
1 polymer ?
#
loop_
_entity_poly.entity_id
_entity_poly.type
_entity_poly.pdbx_seq_one_letter_code
_entity_poly.pdbx_strand_id
1 'polypeptide(L)'
;EIIVRAFYALHDTATPVMVGIAAMVLNILLSVWWVRWLSYGGLALANSSATLLEMVVLLLLLSRRMQGIDSRRLVLSAVRSGGAALVMAAALLGWLNFSVGNHIWLVAVGGLVLAAVSYLAASALFNRDELKPALLLIRRRR
;
A
#
# COMPACT_ATOMS: atom_id res chain seq x y z
N GLU A 1 -6.37 -8.92 0.26
CA GLU A 1 -7.60 -9.45 -0.39
C GLU A 1 -7.42 -9.95 -1.82
N ILE A 2 -6.89 -9.15 -2.76
CA ILE A 2 -6.81 -9.54 -4.18
C ILE A 2 -6.08 -10.87 -4.37
N ILE A 3 -4.94 -11.05 -3.68
CA ILE A 3 -4.12 -12.27 -3.78
C ILE A 3 -4.87 -13.49 -3.22
N VAL A 4 -5.57 -13.33 -2.09
CA VAL A 4 -6.38 -14.42 -1.49
C VAL A 4 -7.50 -14.85 -2.43
N ARG A 5 -8.19 -13.90 -3.07
CA ARG A 5 -9.21 -14.20 -4.09
C ARG A 5 -8.62 -14.94 -5.31
N ALA A 6 -7.39 -14.63 -5.69
CA ALA A 6 -6.69 -15.34 -6.76
C ALA A 6 -6.37 -16.80 -6.36
N PHE A 7 -5.94 -17.05 -5.13
CA PHE A 7 -5.77 -18.41 -4.60
C PHE A 7 -7.09 -19.21 -4.57
N TYR A 8 -8.19 -18.56 -4.17
CA TYR A 8 -9.50 -19.19 -4.21
C TYR A 8 -9.95 -19.52 -5.63
N ALA A 9 -9.69 -18.65 -6.62
CA ALA A 9 -9.95 -18.95 -8.03
C ALA A 9 -9.12 -20.14 -8.55
N LEU A 10 -7.92 -20.33 -8.00
CA LEU A 10 -7.05 -21.49 -8.26
C LEU A 10 -7.43 -22.74 -7.44
N HIS A 11 -8.59 -22.72 -6.75
CA HIS A 11 -9.08 -23.79 -5.87
C HIS A 11 -8.11 -24.15 -4.73
N ASP A 12 -7.23 -23.23 -4.34
CA ASP A 12 -6.29 -23.41 -3.23
C ASP A 12 -6.69 -22.49 -2.06
N THR A 13 -7.39 -23.06 -1.09
CA THR A 13 -7.83 -22.34 0.11
C THR A 13 -6.88 -22.52 1.29
N ALA A 14 -6.06 -23.56 1.29
CA ALA A 14 -5.18 -23.90 2.40
C ALA A 14 -3.95 -22.98 2.46
N THR A 15 -3.34 -22.69 1.31
CA THR A 15 -2.15 -21.83 1.23
C THR A 15 -2.37 -20.44 1.85
N PRO A 16 -3.42 -19.67 1.48
CA PRO A 16 -3.66 -18.36 2.09
C PRO A 16 -3.93 -18.42 3.59
N VAL A 17 -4.63 -19.45 4.06
CA VAL A 17 -4.94 -19.62 5.49
C VAL A 17 -3.68 -19.92 6.30
N MET A 18 -2.83 -20.84 5.84
CA MET A 18 -1.58 -21.18 6.54
C MET A 18 -0.64 -19.98 6.65
N VAL A 19 -0.52 -19.18 5.58
CA VAL A 19 0.32 -17.98 5.59
C VAL A 19 -0.28 -16.91 6.51
N GLY A 20 -1.61 -16.73 6.51
CA GLY A 20 -2.29 -15.82 7.44
C GLY A 20 -2.08 -16.21 8.91
N ILE A 21 -2.16 -17.50 9.24
CA ILE A 21 -1.88 -18.01 10.59
C ILE A 21 -0.41 -17.72 10.96
N ALA A 22 0.54 -18.01 10.07
CA ALA A 22 1.94 -17.71 10.31
C ALA A 22 2.20 -16.21 10.51
N ALA A 23 1.53 -15.35 9.73
CA ALA A 23 1.60 -13.90 9.88
C ALA A 23 0.99 -13.41 11.20
N MET A 24 -0.12 -14.00 11.66
CA MET A 24 -0.70 -13.74 12.97
C MET A 24 0.25 -14.09 14.11
N VAL A 25 0.87 -15.28 14.06
CA VAL A 25 1.87 -15.69 15.06
C VAL A 25 3.05 -14.73 15.06
N LEU A 26 3.55 -14.39 13.88
CA LEU A 26 4.64 -13.43 13.71
C LEU A 26 4.26 -12.05 14.26
N ASN A 27 3.04 -11.57 13.99
CA ASN A 27 2.52 -10.31 14.51
C ASN A 27 2.52 -10.30 16.05
N ILE A 28 2.06 -11.38 16.68
CA ILE A 28 2.03 -11.49 18.15
C ILE A 28 3.45 -11.44 18.72
N LEU A 29 4.38 -12.21 18.12
CA LEU A 29 5.78 -12.22 18.55
C LEU A 29 6.45 -10.84 18.42
N LEU A 30 6.25 -10.18 17.27
CA LEU A 30 6.75 -8.82 17.03
C LEU A 30 6.09 -7.81 17.96
N SER A 31 4.78 -7.94 18.23
CA SER A 31 4.04 -7.05 19.12
C SER A 31 4.59 -7.10 20.54
N VAL A 32 4.81 -8.30 21.07
CA VAL A 32 5.40 -8.51 22.41
C VAL A 32 6.83 -7.97 22.46
N TRP A 33 7.61 -8.17 21.39
CA TRP A 33 8.98 -7.64 21.30
C TRP A 33 9.00 -6.11 21.29
N TRP A 34 8.18 -5.47 20.44
CA TRP A 34 8.20 -4.03 20.24
C TRP A 34 7.53 -3.23 21.34
N VAL A 35 6.55 -3.81 22.05
CA VAL A 35 5.90 -3.16 23.21
C VAL A 35 6.92 -2.73 24.27
N ARG A 36 8.00 -3.51 24.46
CA ARG A 36 9.06 -3.17 25.42
C ARG A 36 9.84 -1.91 25.05
N TRP A 37 9.88 -1.53 23.78
CA TRP A 37 10.69 -0.41 23.28
C TRP A 37 9.85 0.80 22.85
N LEU A 38 8.65 0.58 22.30
CA LEU A 38 7.81 1.60 21.66
C LEU A 38 6.39 1.72 22.24
N SER A 39 6.08 1.01 23.35
CA SER A 39 4.74 0.97 23.95
C SER A 39 3.68 0.65 22.89
N TYR A 40 2.64 1.47 22.74
CA TYR A 40 1.54 1.28 21.78
C TYR A 40 1.96 1.42 20.31
N GLY A 41 2.97 2.25 20.02
CA GLY A 41 3.48 2.41 18.64
C GLY A 41 4.11 1.13 18.09
N GLY A 42 4.59 0.29 19.01
CA GLY A 42 5.17 -1.02 18.69
C GLY A 42 4.16 -1.99 18.07
N LEU A 43 2.90 -1.92 18.51
CA LEU A 43 1.81 -2.74 17.98
C LEU A 43 1.50 -2.39 16.52
N ALA A 44 1.49 -1.10 16.19
CA ALA A 44 1.25 -0.63 14.82
C ALA A 44 2.36 -1.07 13.86
N LEU A 45 3.62 -1.02 14.30
CA LEU A 45 4.76 -1.50 13.51
C LEU A 45 4.72 -3.02 13.33
N ALA A 46 4.44 -3.77 14.40
CA ALA A 46 4.29 -5.21 14.34
C ALA A 46 3.16 -5.62 13.38
N ASN A 47 2.02 -4.91 13.41
CA ASN A 47 0.90 -5.19 12.50
C ASN A 47 1.27 -4.89 11.04
N SER A 48 1.79 -3.70 10.78
CA SER A 48 2.16 -3.29 9.41
C SER A 48 3.23 -4.22 8.81
N SER A 49 4.23 -4.62 9.60
CA SER A 49 5.28 -5.55 9.15
C SER A 49 4.77 -6.97 8.91
N ALA A 50 3.92 -7.50 9.80
CA ALA A 50 3.32 -8.81 9.62
C ALA A 50 2.44 -8.87 8.37
N THR A 51 1.57 -7.87 8.17
CA THR A 51 0.71 -7.79 6.97
C THR A 51 1.55 -7.64 5.69
N LEU A 52 2.65 -6.87 5.74
CA LEU A 52 3.53 -6.70 4.59
C LEU A 52 4.24 -8.02 4.23
N LEU A 53 4.73 -8.75 5.24
CA LEU A 53 5.33 -10.07 5.03
C LEU A 53 4.31 -11.09 4.51
N GLU A 54 3.11 -11.12 5.07
CA GLU A 54 2.01 -11.96 4.59
C GLU A 54 1.73 -11.70 3.10
N MET A 55 1.60 -10.43 2.73
CA MET A 55 1.38 -10.01 1.34
C MET A 55 2.52 -10.48 0.43
N VAL A 56 3.78 -10.27 0.82
CA VAL A 56 4.95 -10.65 0.03
C VAL A 56 5.02 -12.16 -0.16
N VAL A 57 4.83 -12.93 0.91
CA VAL A 57 4.85 -14.41 0.85
C VAL A 57 3.76 -14.92 -0.09
N LEU A 58 2.52 -14.43 0.06
CA LEU A 58 1.42 -14.83 -0.82
C LEU A 58 1.67 -14.42 -2.27
N LEU A 59 2.20 -13.22 -2.52
CA LEU A 59 2.54 -12.75 -3.86
C LEU A 59 3.60 -13.66 -4.50
N LEU A 60 4.65 -14.03 -3.75
CA LEU A 60 5.70 -14.91 -4.24
C LEU A 60 5.17 -16.31 -4.56
N LEU A 61 4.37 -16.90 -3.66
CA LEU A 61 3.73 -18.20 -3.89
C LEU A 61 2.81 -18.16 -5.11
N LEU A 62 2.02 -17.09 -5.26
CA LEU A 62 1.14 -16.90 -6.40
C LEU A 62 1.95 -16.72 -7.70
N SER A 63 3.03 -15.94 -7.67
CA SER A 63 3.91 -15.72 -8.85
C SER A 63 4.58 -17.00 -9.32
N ARG A 64 4.89 -17.93 -8.40
CA ARG A 64 5.43 -19.24 -8.76
C ARG A 64 4.36 -20.15 -9.36
N ARG A 65 3.11 -20.07 -8.89
CA ARG A 65 2.00 -20.88 -9.40
C ARG A 65 1.45 -20.36 -10.74
N MET A 66 1.36 -19.04 -10.89
CA MET A 66 0.96 -18.37 -12.12
C MET A 66 2.21 -17.84 -12.81
N GLN A 67 2.82 -18.64 -13.68
CA GLN A 67 4.05 -18.33 -14.45
C GLN A 67 3.94 -17.09 -15.38
N GLY A 68 2.91 -16.25 -15.24
CA GLY A 68 2.65 -15.04 -16.03
C GLY A 68 2.54 -13.75 -15.20
N ILE A 69 2.83 -13.76 -13.89
CA ILE A 69 2.88 -12.51 -13.12
C ILE A 69 4.19 -11.78 -13.47
N ASP A 70 4.06 -10.61 -14.08
CA ASP A 70 5.18 -9.70 -14.31
C ASP A 70 5.60 -9.03 -12.98
N SER A 71 6.39 -9.75 -12.19
CA SER A 71 6.92 -9.29 -10.90
C SER A 71 7.71 -7.98 -11.04
N ARG A 72 8.37 -7.76 -12.18
CA ARG A 72 9.12 -6.52 -12.45
C ARG A 72 8.16 -5.35 -12.58
N ARG A 73 7.04 -5.52 -13.31
CA ARG A 73 6.01 -4.49 -13.41
C ARG A 73 5.38 -4.19 -12.05
N LEU A 74 5.08 -5.20 -11.24
CA LEU A 74 4.53 -5.00 -9.90
C LEU A 74 5.47 -4.18 -8.99
N VAL A 75 6.75 -4.53 -8.96
CA VAL A 75 7.75 -3.80 -8.17
C VAL A 75 7.91 -2.37 -8.71
N LEU A 76 7.93 -2.18 -10.02
CA LEU A 76 8.04 -0.84 -10.62
C LEU A 76 6.83 0.03 -10.27
N SER A 77 5.62 -0.52 -10.31
CA SER A 77 4.39 0.19 -9.91
C SER A 77 4.37 0.50 -8.42
N ALA A 78 4.87 -0.40 -7.56
CA ALA A 78 5.02 -0.15 -6.13
C ALA A 78 6.02 1.00 -5.86
N VAL A 79 7.16 1.01 -6.56
CA VAL A 79 8.17 2.09 -6.44
C VAL A 79 7.62 3.42 -6.95
N ARG A 80 6.94 3.45 -8.10
CA ARG A 80 6.30 4.65 -8.65
C ARG A 80 5.23 5.21 -7.70
N SER A 81 4.41 4.34 -7.12
CA SER A 81 3.39 4.72 -6.13
C SER A 81 4.01 5.22 -4.83
N GLY A 82 5.09 4.59 -4.38
CA GLY A 82 5.90 5.06 -3.25
C GLY A 82 6.51 6.44 -3.51
N GLY A 83 7.03 6.67 -4.72
CA GLY A 83 7.53 7.98 -5.16
C GLY A 83 6.43 9.05 -5.12
N ALA A 84 5.24 8.75 -5.62
CA ALA A 84 4.09 9.67 -5.53
C ALA A 84 3.70 9.97 -4.07
N ALA A 85 3.73 8.97 -3.18
CA ALA A 85 3.48 9.15 -1.76
C ALA A 85 4.54 10.03 -1.08
N LEU A 86 5.82 9.92 -1.47
CA LEU A 86 6.89 10.79 -0.97
C LEU A 86 6.70 12.25 -1.42
N VAL A 87 6.30 12.48 -2.67
CA VAL A 87 5.99 13.83 -3.17
C VAL A 87 4.82 14.44 -2.38
N MET A 88 3.77 13.67 -2.14
CA MET A 88 2.65 14.08 -1.30
C MET A 88 3.09 14.42 0.14
N ALA A 89 3.94 13.57 0.74
CA ALA A 89 4.46 13.79 2.08
C ALA A 89 5.28 15.09 2.17
N ALA A 90 6.14 15.35 1.19
CA ALA A 90 6.91 16.60 1.12
C ALA A 90 6.00 17.84 0.98
N ALA A 91 4.97 17.74 0.13
CA ALA A 91 3.99 18.82 -0.06
C ALA A 91 3.21 19.12 1.24
N LEU A 92 2.79 18.08 1.96
CA LEU A 92 2.12 18.21 3.25
C LEU A 92 3.03 18.80 4.34
N LEU A 93 4.30 18.41 4.39
CA LEU A 93 5.26 19.00 5.33
C LEU A 93 5.44 20.49 5.06
N GLY A 94 5.52 20.91 3.80
CA GLY A 94 5.55 22.33 3.43
C GLY A 94 4.27 23.06 3.86
N TRP A 95 3.10 22.45 3.62
CA TRP A 95 1.80 23.01 4.03
C TRP A 95 1.68 23.20 5.55
N LEU A 96 2.12 22.21 6.33
CA LEU A 96 2.09 22.26 7.78
C LEU A 96 2.96 23.39 8.34
N ASN A 97 4.16 23.60 7.79
CA ASN A 97 5.04 24.69 8.21
C ASN A 97 4.48 26.07 7.85
N PHE A 98 3.81 26.21 6.70
CA PHE A 98 3.19 27.47 6.29
C PHE A 98 1.89 27.78 7.05
N SER A 99 1.17 26.74 7.47
CA SER A 99 -0.16 26.88 8.09
C SER A 99 -0.14 26.91 9.62
N VAL A 100 1.05 27.02 10.23
CA VAL A 100 1.21 27.15 11.69
C VAL A 100 0.50 28.42 12.17
N GLY A 101 -0.46 28.26 13.09
CA GLY A 101 -1.24 29.38 13.66
C GLY A 101 -2.61 29.63 13.03
N ASN A 102 -2.96 28.93 11.94
CA ASN A 102 -4.30 28.99 11.36
C ASN A 102 -5.32 28.11 12.08
N HIS A 103 -6.61 28.37 11.87
CA HIS A 103 -7.71 27.57 12.43
C HIS A 103 -7.61 26.11 11.97
N ILE A 104 -7.77 25.15 12.91
CA ILE A 104 -7.54 23.71 12.68
C ILE A 104 -8.28 23.16 11.45
N TRP A 105 -9.51 23.62 11.22
CA TRP A 105 -10.32 23.20 10.07
C TRP A 105 -9.74 23.63 8.72
N LEU A 106 -9.15 24.83 8.63
CA LEU A 106 -8.50 25.31 7.41
C LEU A 106 -7.23 24.51 7.12
N VAL A 107 -6.45 24.20 8.16
CA VAL A 107 -5.24 23.37 8.03
C VAL A 107 -5.59 21.96 7.57
N ALA A 108 -6.63 21.36 8.17
CA ALA A 108 -7.06 20.00 7.87
C ALA A 108 -7.66 19.88 6.45
N VAL A 109 -8.61 20.75 6.10
CA VAL A 109 -9.26 20.71 4.78
C VAL A 109 -8.28 21.09 3.68
N GLY A 110 -7.49 22.16 3.86
CA GLY A 110 -6.48 22.56 2.90
C GLY A 110 -5.40 21.49 2.70
N GLY A 111 -4.96 20.87 3.80
CA GLY A 111 -4.00 19.76 3.77
C GLY A 111 -4.56 18.53 3.03
N LEU A 112 -5.82 18.17 3.26
CA LEU A 112 -6.47 17.05 2.58
C LEU A 112 -6.57 17.30 1.06
N VAL A 113 -6.99 18.49 0.65
CA VAL A 113 -7.08 18.86 -0.77
C VAL A 113 -5.68 18.84 -1.40
N LEU A 114 -4.69 19.42 -0.73
CA LEU A 114 -3.31 19.47 -1.22
C LEU A 114 -2.68 18.07 -1.31
N ALA A 115 -2.96 17.19 -0.35
CA ALA A 115 -2.56 15.79 -0.40
C ALA A 115 -3.17 15.06 -1.61
N ALA A 116 -4.48 15.21 -1.81
CA ALA A 116 -5.18 14.58 -2.94
C ALA A 116 -4.62 15.09 -4.29
N VAL A 117 -4.48 16.40 -4.45
CA VAL A 117 -3.96 17.02 -5.69
C VAL A 117 -2.52 16.61 -5.94
N SER A 118 -1.64 16.69 -4.94
CA SER A 118 -0.22 16.35 -5.09
C SER A 118 -0.01 14.86 -5.40
N TYR A 119 -0.74 13.97 -4.72
CA TYR A 119 -0.68 12.53 -4.98
C TYR A 119 -1.19 12.20 -6.39
N LEU A 120 -2.33 12.75 -6.80
CA LEU A 120 -2.89 12.52 -8.14
C LEU A 120 -1.98 13.06 -9.23
N ALA A 121 -1.42 14.25 -9.05
CA ALA A 121 -0.48 14.85 -10.00
C ALA A 121 0.80 14.00 -10.13
N ALA A 122 1.40 13.60 -9.00
CA ALA A 122 2.61 12.77 -8.99
C ALA A 122 2.34 11.37 -9.58
N SER A 123 1.22 10.74 -9.21
CA SER A 123 0.79 9.46 -9.77
C SER A 123 0.54 9.55 -11.27
N ALA A 124 -0.08 10.63 -11.75
CA ALA A 124 -0.29 10.85 -13.18
C ALA A 124 1.02 11.05 -13.97
N LEU A 125 2.04 11.64 -13.35
CA LEU A 125 3.38 11.73 -13.97
C LEU A 125 4.08 10.38 -14.00
N PHE A 126 4.07 9.63 -12.89
CA PHE A 126 4.86 8.40 -12.76
C PHE A 126 4.19 7.16 -13.40
N ASN A 127 2.86 7.09 -13.45
CA ASN A 127 2.10 5.91 -13.90
C ASN A 127 1.42 6.07 -15.28
N ARG A 128 2.02 6.85 -16.20
CA ARG A 128 1.47 7.01 -17.57
C ARG A 128 1.25 5.69 -18.32
N ASP A 129 1.96 4.63 -17.95
CA ASP A 129 1.82 3.29 -18.54
C ASP A 129 0.61 2.51 -18.02
N GLU A 130 0.10 2.84 -16.82
CA GLU A 130 -1.05 2.15 -16.20
C GLU A 130 -2.38 2.87 -16.44
N LEU A 131 -2.34 4.17 -16.71
CA LEU A 131 -3.53 4.97 -17.01
C LEU A 131 -4.13 4.63 -18.39
N LYS A 132 -3.28 4.25 -19.36
CA LYS A 132 -3.72 3.87 -20.72
C LYS A 132 -4.72 2.70 -20.73
N PRO A 133 -4.46 1.54 -20.08
CA PRO A 133 -5.43 0.45 -20.07
C PRO A 133 -6.73 0.78 -19.31
N ALA A 134 -6.68 1.59 -18.24
CA ALA A 134 -7.87 2.04 -17.52
C ALA A 134 -8.75 2.99 -18.38
N LEU A 135 -8.14 3.91 -19.10
CA LEU A 135 -8.83 4.79 -20.07
C LEU A 135 -9.41 4.01 -21.25
N LEU A 136 -8.75 2.94 -21.70
CA LEU A 136 -9.24 2.07 -22.76
C LEU A 136 -10.46 1.23 -22.33
N LEU A 137 -10.59 0.88 -21.04
CA LEU A 137 -11.76 0.17 -20.51
C LEU A 137 -13.01 1.06 -20.44
N ILE A 138 -12.84 2.35 -20.11
CA ILE A 138 -13.93 3.34 -20.16
C ILE A 138 -14.36 3.59 -21.61
N ARG A 139 -13.42 3.61 -22.55
CA ARG A 139 -13.70 3.82 -23.97
C ARG A 139 -14.35 2.62 -24.66
N ARG A 140 -14.31 1.43 -24.06
CA ARG A 140 -14.94 0.19 -24.57
C ARG A 140 -16.40 0.01 -24.14
N ARG A 141 -16.93 0.87 -23.27
CA ARG A 141 -18.35 0.87 -22.85
C ARG A 141 -19.21 1.92 -23.57
N ARG A 142 -18.70 2.53 -24.64
CA ARG A 142 -19.46 3.37 -25.57
C ARG A 142 -19.44 2.78 -26.96
#